data_AF-A0A432GP61-F1
#
_entry.id   AF-A0A432GP61-F1
#
_cell.length_a   1.000
_cell.length_b   1.000
_cell.length_c   1.000
_cell.angle_alpha   90.00
_cell.angle_beta   90.00
_cell.angle_gamma   90.00
#
_symmetry.space_group_name_H-M   'P 1'
#
loop_
_entity.id
_entity.type
_entity.pdbx_description
1 polymer ?
#
loop_
_entity_poly.entity_id
_entity_poly.type
_entity_poly.pdbx_seq_one_letter_code
_entity_poly.pdbx_strand_id
1 'polypeptide(L)'
;EVIVNNPLTIIWISIPLFIQTVLIFVIGYFILARWMKLYYHDAAPAALIGASNHFEVAIATAVILFGLSSGAALATVVGVLIEVPLMLVSICKRTCHLFDECHLDYPNCKPVLVSNEI
;
A
#
# COMPACT_ATOMS: atom_id res chain seq x y z
N GLU A 1 -5.75 -21.28 -22.05
CA GLU A 1 -4.52 -22.10 -22.12
C GLU A 1 -3.20 -21.33 -21.90
N VAL A 2 -3.09 -20.05 -22.31
CA VAL A 2 -1.80 -19.30 -22.30
C VAL A 2 -1.22 -19.03 -20.89
N ILE A 3 -2.07 -18.84 -19.87
CA ILE A 3 -1.64 -18.58 -18.48
C ILE A 3 -1.24 -19.84 -17.72
N VAL A 4 -1.90 -20.96 -18.00
CA VAL A 4 -1.59 -22.25 -17.35
C VAL A 4 -0.27 -22.82 -17.88
N ASN A 5 0.08 -22.53 -19.13
CA ASN A 5 1.30 -23.03 -19.77
C ASN A 5 2.57 -22.20 -19.47
N ASN A 6 2.46 -20.97 -18.95
CA ASN A 6 3.62 -20.11 -18.66
C ASN A 6 3.48 -19.32 -17.34
N PRO A 7 3.33 -20.00 -16.18
CA PRO A 7 3.22 -19.33 -14.87
C PRO A 7 4.50 -18.56 -14.48
N LEU A 8 5.66 -18.98 -15.00
CA LEU A 8 6.94 -18.33 -14.75
C LEU A 8 6.95 -16.86 -15.23
N THR A 9 6.41 -16.56 -16.40
CA THR A 9 6.39 -15.19 -16.94
C THR A 9 5.61 -14.23 -16.05
N ILE A 10 4.52 -14.70 -15.44
CA ILE A 10 3.69 -13.90 -14.53
C ILE A 10 4.47 -13.56 -13.25
N ILE A 11 5.21 -14.53 -12.71
CA ILE A 11 6.05 -14.35 -11.53
C ILE A 11 7.19 -13.35 -11.81
N TRP A 12 7.82 -13.45 -12.99
CA TRP A 12 8.90 -12.55 -13.39
C TRP A 12 8.44 -11.09 -13.55
N ILE A 13 7.15 -10.85 -13.84
CA ILE A 13 6.58 -9.50 -13.94
C ILE A 13 6.07 -9.02 -12.57
N SER A 14 5.47 -9.90 -11.76
CA SER A 14 4.88 -9.52 -10.47
C SER A 14 5.93 -9.18 -9.41
N ILE A 15 7.05 -9.90 -9.37
CA ILE A 15 8.14 -9.66 -8.42
C ILE A 15 8.71 -8.23 -8.52
N PRO A 16 9.17 -7.74 -9.69
CA PRO A 16 9.74 -6.41 -9.79
C PRO A 16 8.72 -5.32 -9.48
N LEU A 17 7.45 -5.49 -9.90
CA LEU A 17 6.38 -4.55 -9.59
C LEU A 17 6.08 -4.49 -8.08
N PHE A 18 6.05 -5.65 -7.41
CA PHE A 18 5.85 -5.73 -5.97
C PHE A 18 7.00 -5.06 -5.21
N ILE A 19 8.24 -5.39 -5.57
CA ILE A 19 9.44 -4.80 -4.97
C ILE A 19 9.44 -3.29 -5.16
N GLN A 20 9.11 -2.81 -6.35
CA GLN A 20 9.04 -1.38 -6.66
C GLN A 20 8.04 -0.65 -5.75
N THR A 21 6.82 -1.16 -5.61
CA THR A 21 5.80 -0.56 -4.73
C THR A 21 6.26 -0.55 -3.27
N VAL A 22 6.85 -1.64 -2.77
CA VAL A 22 7.37 -1.69 -1.41
C VAL A 22 8.54 -0.72 -1.21
N LEU A 23 9.44 -0.60 -2.19
CA LEU A 23 10.57 0.33 -2.13
C LEU A 23 10.10 1.79 -2.05
N ILE A 24 9.18 2.19 -2.93
CA ILE A 24 8.65 3.55 -2.96
C ILE A 24 7.91 3.86 -1.66
N PHE A 25 7.16 2.91 -1.12
CA PHE A 25 6.50 3.05 0.17
C PHE A 25 7.50 3.23 1.32
N VAL A 26 8.56 2.41 1.39
CA VAL A 26 9.59 2.51 2.44
C VAL A 26 10.34 3.83 2.32
N ILE A 27 10.71 4.25 1.11
CA ILE A 27 11.39 5.54 0.89
C ILE A 27 10.46 6.70 1.25
N GLY A 28 9.20 6.67 0.80
CA GLY A 28 8.21 7.70 1.10
C GLY A 28 7.93 7.83 2.60
N TYR A 29 7.73 6.70 3.27
CA TYR A 29 7.31 6.66 4.67
C TYR A 29 8.47 6.79 5.66
N PHE A 30 9.64 6.18 5.41
CA PHE A 30 10.79 6.27 6.32
C PHE A 30 11.76 7.40 5.97
N ILE A 31 12.07 7.62 4.68
CA ILE A 31 13.07 8.62 4.29
C ILE A 31 12.40 10.00 4.16
N LEU A 32 11.35 10.11 3.35
CA LEU A 32 10.68 11.38 3.08
C LEU A 32 10.00 11.95 4.34
N ALA A 33 9.34 11.11 5.13
CA ALA A 33 8.69 11.57 6.35
C ALA A 33 9.69 12.06 7.41
N ARG A 34 10.87 11.41 7.53
CA ARG A 34 11.96 11.85 8.40
C ARG A 34 12.64 13.12 7.89
N TRP A 35 12.79 13.26 6.58
CA TRP A 35 13.49 14.39 5.97
C TRP A 35 12.62 15.66 5.95
N MET A 36 11.31 15.50 5.74
CA MET A 36 10.35 16.62 5.72
C MET A 36 9.70 16.90 7.09
N LYS A 37 10.04 16.15 8.15
CA LYS A 37 9.43 16.25 9.50
C LYS A 37 7.88 16.31 9.44
N LEU A 38 7.29 15.51 8.57
CA LEU A 38 5.84 15.48 8.39
C LEU A 38 5.17 14.71 9.51
N TYR A 39 3.98 15.21 9.91
CA TYR A 39 3.10 14.50 10.83
C TYR A 39 2.64 13.18 10.21
N TYR A 40 2.42 12.17 11.05
CA TYR A 40 1.98 10.84 10.60
C TYR A 40 0.70 10.90 9.75
N HIS A 41 -0.21 11.84 10.07
CA HIS A 41 -1.49 12.01 9.38
C HIS A 41 -1.32 12.34 7.90
N ASP A 42 -0.29 13.10 7.51
CA ASP A 42 -0.05 13.47 6.11
C ASP A 42 0.94 12.50 5.43
N ALA A 43 1.95 12.04 6.17
CA ALA A 43 3.00 11.16 5.64
C ALA A 43 2.47 9.76 5.27
N ALA A 44 1.56 9.18 6.05
CA ALA A 44 0.99 7.86 5.77
C ALA A 44 0.17 7.81 4.46
N PRO A 45 -0.83 8.67 4.24
CA PRO A 45 -1.56 8.70 2.98
C PRO A 45 -0.68 9.16 1.81
N ALA A 46 0.25 10.12 2.01
CA ALA A 46 1.17 10.54 0.95
C ALA A 46 2.09 9.41 0.48
N ALA A 47 2.63 8.60 1.39
CA ALA A 47 3.46 7.44 1.04
C ALA A 47 2.66 6.34 0.33
N LEU A 48 1.40 6.14 0.71
CA LEU A 48 0.48 5.21 0.04
C LEU A 48 0.11 5.66 -1.37
N ILE A 49 -0.16 6.95 -1.57
CA ILE A 49 -0.44 7.53 -2.88
C ILE A 49 0.81 7.43 -3.77
N GLY A 50 1.98 7.76 -3.23
CA GLY A 50 3.25 7.65 -3.97
C GLY A 50 3.62 6.21 -4.35
N ALA A 51 3.28 5.23 -3.53
CA ALA A 51 3.53 3.81 -3.80
C ALA A 51 2.49 3.17 -4.73
N SER A 52 1.31 3.78 -4.86
CA SER A 52 0.21 3.25 -5.67
C SER A 52 0.44 3.52 -7.15
N ASN A 53 0.45 2.46 -7.95
CA ASN A 53 0.47 2.56 -9.40
C ASN A 53 -0.98 2.72 -9.92
N HIS A 54 -1.16 3.01 -11.22
CA HIS A 54 -2.48 3.15 -11.86
C HIS A 54 -3.29 1.84 -11.83
N PHE A 55 -3.84 1.50 -10.67
CA PHE A 55 -4.63 0.31 -10.44
C PHE A 55 -5.90 0.28 -11.30
N GLU A 56 -6.43 1.44 -11.64
CA GLU A 56 -7.55 1.60 -12.56
C GLU A 56 -7.25 0.99 -13.95
N VAL A 57 -6.02 1.17 -14.45
CA VAL A 57 -5.57 0.60 -15.73
C VAL A 57 -5.36 -0.92 -15.60
N ALA A 58 -4.92 -1.41 -14.44
CA ALA A 58 -4.74 -2.84 -14.18
C ALA A 58 -6.08 -3.60 -14.13
N ILE A 59 -7.12 -3.01 -13.50
CA ILE A 59 -8.47 -3.59 -13.50
C ILE A 59 -9.04 -3.58 -14.92
N ALA A 60 -8.92 -2.47 -15.64
CA ALA A 60 -9.43 -2.34 -17.00
C ALA A 60 -8.84 -3.41 -17.93
N THR A 61 -7.52 -3.59 -17.91
CA THR A 61 -6.82 -4.61 -18.72
C THR A 61 -7.22 -6.04 -18.33
N ALA A 62 -7.38 -6.34 -17.04
CA ALA A 62 -7.86 -7.65 -16.59
C ALA A 62 -9.29 -7.94 -17.09
N VAL A 63 -10.21 -6.98 -17.00
CA VAL A 63 -11.58 -7.15 -17.51
C VAL A 63 -11.59 -7.34 -19.02
N ILE A 64 -10.75 -6.61 -19.75
CA ILE A 64 -10.62 -6.72 -21.21
C ILE A 64 -10.05 -8.09 -21.62
N LEU A 65 -9.04 -8.60 -20.90
CA LEU A 65 -8.35 -9.86 -21.23
C LEU A 65 -9.12 -11.10 -20.78
N PHE A 66 -9.82 -11.04 -19.64
CA PHE A 66 -10.49 -12.20 -19.04
C PHE A 66 -12.01 -12.19 -19.16
N GLY A 67 -12.60 -11.04 -19.48
CA GLY A 67 -14.03 -10.83 -19.52
C GLY A 67 -14.69 -10.87 -18.14
N LEU A 68 -15.84 -10.21 -18.00
CA LEU A 68 -16.64 -10.23 -16.76
C LEU A 68 -17.24 -11.62 -16.46
N SER A 69 -17.29 -12.50 -17.46
CA SER A 69 -17.84 -13.86 -17.34
C SER A 69 -16.94 -14.79 -16.51
N SER A 70 -15.64 -14.49 -16.44
CA SER A 70 -14.70 -15.26 -15.62
C SER A 70 -14.61 -14.66 -14.21
N GLY A 71 -15.65 -14.89 -13.39
CA GLY A 71 -15.72 -14.39 -12.02
C GLY A 71 -14.51 -14.77 -11.16
N ALA A 72 -13.88 -15.92 -11.44
CA ALA A 72 -12.66 -16.35 -10.77
C ALA A 72 -11.44 -15.47 -11.11
N ALA A 73 -11.26 -15.11 -12.38
CA ALA A 73 -10.13 -14.26 -12.80
C ALA A 73 -10.28 -12.83 -12.24
N LEU A 74 -11.50 -12.29 -12.29
CA LEU A 74 -11.80 -10.97 -11.74
C LEU A 74 -11.58 -10.93 -10.22
N ALA A 75 -12.02 -11.97 -9.49
CA ALA A 75 -11.80 -12.08 -8.05
C ALA A 75 -10.31 -12.12 -7.67
N THR A 76 -9.47 -12.82 -8.44
CA THR A 76 -8.03 -12.86 -8.15
C THR A 76 -7.32 -11.53 -8.36
N VAL A 77 -7.70 -10.77 -9.41
CA VAL A 77 -7.10 -9.46 -9.68
C VAL A 77 -7.60 -8.44 -8.67
N VAL A 78 -8.91 -8.33 -8.48
CA VAL A 78 -9.50 -7.38 -7.52
C VAL A 78 -9.10 -7.71 -6.09
N GLY A 79 -8.99 -8.98 -5.72
CA GLY A 79 -8.56 -9.42 -4.39
C GLY A 79 -7.15 -8.94 -4.05
N VAL A 80 -6.17 -9.20 -4.93
CA VAL A 80 -4.78 -8.75 -4.72
C VAL A 80 -4.69 -7.22 -4.68
N LEU A 81 -5.51 -6.53 -5.49
CA LEU A 81 -5.57 -5.06 -5.50
C LEU A 81 -6.09 -4.45 -4.19
N ILE A 82 -6.90 -5.17 -3.42
CA ILE A 82 -7.42 -4.71 -2.12
C ILE A 82 -6.50 -5.15 -0.98
N GLU A 83 -5.97 -6.37 -1.04
CA GLU A 83 -5.11 -6.93 0.01
C GLU A 83 -3.81 -6.13 0.20
N VAL A 84 -3.15 -5.76 -0.89
CA VAL A 84 -1.87 -5.03 -0.85
C VAL A 84 -1.98 -3.65 -0.17
N PRO A 85 -2.91 -2.76 -0.55
CA PRO A 85 -3.06 -1.47 0.13
C PRO A 85 -3.51 -1.64 1.59
N LEU A 86 -4.37 -2.60 1.92
CA LEU A 86 -4.76 -2.88 3.31
C LEU A 86 -3.56 -3.31 4.16
N MET A 87 -2.67 -4.14 3.61
CA MET A 87 -1.44 -4.55 4.29
C MET A 87 -0.52 -3.37 4.54
N LEU A 88 -0.31 -2.49 3.55
CA LEU A 88 0.52 -1.29 3.70
C LEU A 88 -0.08 -0.31 4.72
N VAL A 89 -1.39 -0.09 4.71
CA VAL A 89 -2.11 0.70 5.73
C VAL A 89 -1.92 0.10 7.12
N SER A 90 -1.99 -1.22 7.25
CA SER A 90 -1.75 -1.91 8.52
C SER A 90 -0.30 -1.73 9.01
N ILE A 91 0.67 -1.75 8.09
CA ILE A 91 2.08 -1.47 8.40
C ILE A 91 2.27 -0.01 8.84
N CYS A 92 1.66 0.97 8.17
CA CYS A 92 1.64 2.36 8.64
C CYS A 92 1.10 2.43 10.08
N LYS A 93 -0.06 1.81 10.34
CA LYS A 93 -0.68 1.80 11.67
C LYS A 93 0.22 1.17 12.75
N ARG A 94 0.94 0.08 12.43
CA ARG A 94 1.91 -0.54 13.35
C ARG A 94 3.16 0.32 13.58
N THR A 95 3.57 1.08 12.57
CA THR A 95 4.78 1.91 12.60
C THR A 95 4.50 3.34 13.08
N CYS A 96 3.26 3.64 13.50
CA CYS A 96 2.89 4.97 13.99
C CYS A 96 3.69 5.43 15.21
N HIS A 97 4.21 4.49 16.02
CA HIS A 97 5.07 4.77 17.16
C HIS A 97 6.41 5.45 16.79
N LEU A 98 6.80 5.43 15.52
CA LEU A 98 8.02 6.06 15.03
C LEU A 98 7.86 7.58 14.82
N PHE A 99 6.63 8.10 14.94
CA PHE A 99 6.27 9.50 14.82
C PHE A 99 5.78 10.02 16.16
N ASP A 100 6.35 11.14 16.64
CA ASP A 100 6.06 11.70 17.97
C ASP A 100 4.59 12.15 18.11
N GLU A 101 3.91 12.52 17.01
CA GLU A 101 2.50 12.94 17.01
C GLU A 101 1.61 11.96 16.24
N CYS A 102 1.37 10.79 16.82
CA CYS A 102 0.33 9.88 16.34
C CYS A 102 -1.00 10.19 17.06
N HIS A 103 -1.81 11.09 16.51
CA HIS A 103 -3.13 11.48 17.07
C HIS A 103 -4.26 10.48 16.73
N LEU A 104 -3.94 9.23 16.39
CA LEU A 104 -4.93 8.18 16.17
C LEU A 104 -5.25 7.49 17.50
N ASP A 105 -6.54 7.39 17.84
CA ASP A 105 -7.07 6.59 18.97
C ASP A 105 -6.83 5.08 18.74
N TYR A 106 -5.57 4.65 18.86
CA TYR A 106 -5.14 3.26 18.70
C TYR A 106 -4.33 2.83 19.93
N PRO A 107 -4.55 1.63 20.49
CA PRO A 107 -4.05 1.25 21.81
C PRO A 107 -2.52 1.21 21.96
N ASN A 108 -1.78 1.19 20.83
CA ASN A 108 -0.31 1.18 20.80
C ASN A 108 0.31 2.56 20.50
N CYS A 109 -0.50 3.59 20.31
CA CYS A 109 -0.06 4.97 20.19
C CYS A 109 -0.25 5.62 21.54
N LYS A 110 0.86 5.89 22.24
CA LYS A 110 0.77 6.71 23.44
C LYS A 110 0.25 8.08 22.99
N PRO A 111 -0.91 8.55 23.49
CA PRO A 111 -1.26 9.94 23.31
C PRO A 111 -0.10 10.73 23.92
N VAL A 112 0.49 11.65 23.15
CA VAL A 112 1.29 12.71 23.75
C VAL A 112 0.33 13.40 24.68
N LEU A 113 0.51 13.15 25.98
CA LEU A 113 -0.18 13.88 27.02
C LEU A 113 0.03 15.35 26.66
N VAL A 114 -1.08 16.04 26.38
CA VAL A 114 -1.17 17.50 26.41
C VAL A 114 -0.69 17.90 27.80
N SER A 115 0.63 18.04 27.91
CA SER A 115 1.34 18.40 29.12
C SER A 115 1.44 19.90 29.04
N ASN A 116 0.37 20.54 29.52
CA ASN A 116 0.26 21.93 29.95
C ASN A 116 1.14 22.96 29.21
N GLU A 117 0.49 23.89 28.53
CA GLU A 117 0.70 25.31 28.83
C GLU A 117 -0.54 26.13 28.40
N ILE A 118 -1.28 26.57 29.44
CA ILE A 118 -1.90 27.90 29.67
C ILE A 118 -2.83 28.46 28.58
#